data_AF-A0AAD7IMX3-F1
#
_entry.id   AF-A0AAD7IMX3-F1
#
_cell.length_a   1.000
_cell.length_b   1.000
_cell.length_c   1.000
_cell.angle_alpha   90.00
_cell.angle_beta   90.00
_cell.angle_gamma   90.00
#
_symmetry.space_group_name_H-M   'P 1'
#
loop_
_entity.id
_entity.type
_entity.pdbx_description
1 polymer ?
#
loop_
_entity_poly.entity_id
_entity_poly.type
_entity_poly.pdbx_seq_one_letter_code
_entity_poly.pdbx_strand_id
1 'polypeptide(L)'
;MQRKPNFALAASKSTLGGRCSRGHWPSTRLSAGGGSTASKKSVDTNRTMQRFTPRKTKSHWSKVNVAKVAVLEAAGRMQDPGRAAFALRTEANTGQMSFERETVPLSTEFAARLAEASASAEWHAEQPPGYRRAAEDWVMSAKQEATRGRRLGVLIESAEQGLRVPPLRR
;
A
#
# COMPACT_ATOMS: atom_id res chain seq x y z
N MET A 1 -16.99 -24.08 -31.60
CA MET A 1 -17.71 -25.22 -30.99
C MET A 1 -16.71 -25.94 -30.10
N GLN A 2 -16.88 -26.22 -28.81
CA GLN A 2 -18.06 -26.39 -27.97
C GLN A 2 -17.81 -25.76 -26.59
N ARG A 3 -18.84 -25.08 -26.05
CA ARG A 3 -18.86 -24.55 -24.68
C ARG A 3 -19.02 -25.72 -23.72
N LYS A 4 -18.14 -25.83 -22.72
CA LYS A 4 -18.33 -26.76 -21.59
C LYS A 4 -19.52 -26.27 -20.74
N PRO A 5 -20.36 -27.18 -20.23
CA PRO A 5 -21.66 -26.83 -19.67
C PRO A 5 -21.54 -26.15 -18.30
N ASN A 6 -22.39 -25.14 -18.08
CA ASN A 6 -22.69 -24.59 -16.77
C ASN A 6 -23.51 -25.63 -16.00
N PHE A 7 -22.92 -26.22 -14.96
CA PHE A 7 -23.67 -27.03 -14.01
C PHE A 7 -24.19 -26.16 -12.87
N ALA A 8 -25.52 -26.08 -12.80
CA ALA A 8 -26.24 -25.92 -11.55
C ALA A 8 -26.42 -27.32 -10.91
N LEU A 9 -26.27 -27.41 -9.58
CA LEU A 9 -27.15 -28.08 -8.61
C LEU A 9 -26.44 -28.75 -7.42
N ALA A 10 -27.22 -28.74 -6.32
CA ALA A 10 -27.45 -29.76 -5.30
C ALA A 10 -26.29 -30.25 -4.40
N ALA A 11 -26.58 -30.22 -3.10
CA ALA A 11 -25.75 -30.76 -2.03
C ALA A 11 -25.95 -32.28 -1.87
N SER A 12 -24.87 -33.00 -1.58
CA SER A 12 -24.85 -34.33 -0.95
C SER A 12 -23.47 -34.63 -0.35
N LYS A 13 -23.44 -35.51 0.65
CA LYS A 13 -22.42 -35.69 1.70
C LYS A 13 -21.11 -36.41 1.27
N SER A 14 -20.03 -36.02 1.96
CA SER A 14 -18.80 -36.76 2.38
C SER A 14 -18.03 -37.65 1.39
N THR A 15 -16.75 -37.29 1.15
CA THR A 15 -15.57 -38.16 1.39
C THR A 15 -14.26 -37.36 1.28
N LEU A 16 -13.26 -37.78 2.07
CA LEU A 16 -11.92 -37.22 2.18
C LEU A 16 -11.13 -37.26 0.85
N GLY A 17 -10.34 -36.22 0.58
CA GLY A 17 -9.33 -36.22 -0.50
C GLY A 17 -8.99 -34.82 -1.00
N GLY A 18 -7.73 -34.42 -0.81
CA GLY A 18 -7.25 -33.05 -1.01
C GLY A 18 -7.58 -32.38 -2.35
N ARG A 19 -8.01 -31.12 -2.26
CA ARG A 19 -7.86 -30.06 -3.27
C ARG A 19 -8.29 -28.73 -2.63
N CYS A 20 -7.55 -27.65 -2.88
CA CYS A 20 -7.89 -26.30 -2.46
C CYS A 20 -9.37 -26.02 -2.70
N SER A 21 -10.14 -25.94 -1.61
CA SER A 21 -11.56 -25.64 -1.63
C SER A 21 -11.75 -24.19 -2.09
N ARG A 22 -12.38 -24.03 -3.25
CA ARG A 22 -12.92 -22.75 -3.71
C ARG A 22 -14.07 -22.39 -2.77
N GLY A 23 -13.79 -21.60 -1.75
CA GLY A 23 -14.83 -21.04 -0.88
C GLY A 23 -15.80 -20.19 -1.69
N HIS A 24 -17.08 -20.56 -1.63
CA HIS A 24 -18.19 -19.78 -2.13
C HIS A 24 -18.42 -18.59 -1.19
N TRP A 25 -18.30 -17.36 -1.67
CA TRP A 25 -18.58 -16.15 -0.90
C TRP A 25 -19.92 -15.56 -1.40
N PRO A 26 -21.01 -15.63 -0.62
CA PRO A 26 -22.31 -15.12 -1.06
C PRO A 26 -22.28 -13.59 -1.19
N SER A 27 -22.87 -13.09 -2.27
CA SER A 27 -22.80 -11.70 -2.74
C SER A 27 -23.69 -10.69 -2.01
N THR A 28 -24.23 -11.01 -0.83
CA THR A 28 -25.13 -10.11 -0.07
C THR A 28 -24.66 -9.75 1.34
N ARG A 29 -23.38 -9.97 1.67
CA ARG A 29 -22.80 -9.47 2.90
C ARG A 29 -21.33 -9.16 2.61
N LEU A 30 -20.89 -7.89 2.73
CA LEU A 30 -19.47 -7.58 2.52
C LEU A 30 -18.67 -8.32 3.58
N SER A 31 -18.09 -9.45 3.17
CA SER A 31 -16.97 -10.12 3.82
C SER A 31 -15.72 -9.40 3.36
N ALA A 32 -15.30 -8.39 4.12
CA ALA A 32 -14.01 -7.76 3.91
C ALA A 32 -12.93 -8.72 4.45
N GLY A 33 -12.59 -9.72 3.64
CA GLY A 33 -11.60 -10.73 3.95
C GLY A 33 -10.18 -10.19 3.84
N GLY A 34 -9.29 -10.76 4.68
CA GLY A 34 -7.83 -10.59 4.63
C GLY A 34 -7.17 -11.14 3.36
N GLY A 35 -7.76 -10.88 2.20
CA GLY A 35 -7.22 -11.17 0.88
C GLY A 35 -6.61 -9.94 0.24
N SER A 36 -5.84 -10.16 -0.83
CA SER A 36 -5.56 -9.10 -1.80
C SER A 36 -6.77 -8.97 -2.71
N THR A 37 -7.29 -7.76 -2.88
CA THR A 37 -8.45 -7.47 -3.72
C THR A 37 -8.02 -7.02 -5.10
N ALA A 38 -8.54 -7.65 -6.15
CA ALA A 38 -8.41 -7.13 -7.50
C ALA A 38 -9.34 -5.92 -7.72
N SER A 39 -9.09 -5.15 -8.78
CA SER A 39 -10.00 -4.07 -9.18
C SER A 39 -11.42 -4.58 -9.42
N LYS A 40 -12.41 -3.77 -9.03
CA LYS A 40 -13.83 -4.07 -9.27
C LYS A 40 -14.10 -4.01 -10.76
N LYS A 41 -14.86 -4.97 -11.27
CA LYS A 41 -15.41 -4.95 -12.64
C LYS A 41 -16.92 -4.77 -12.56
N SER A 42 -17.47 -3.88 -13.36
CA SER A 42 -18.93 -3.80 -13.55
C SER A 42 -19.40 -5.07 -14.26
N VAL A 43 -20.51 -5.63 -13.79
CA VAL A 43 -21.21 -6.75 -14.41
C VAL A 43 -22.47 -6.23 -15.10
N ASP A 44 -23.19 -5.33 -14.43
CA ASP A 44 -24.29 -4.54 -14.98
C ASP A 44 -24.42 -3.22 -14.18
N THR A 45 -25.45 -2.42 -14.49
CA THR A 45 -25.70 -1.10 -13.85
C THR A 45 -25.80 -1.15 -12.33
N ASN A 46 -26.25 -2.27 -11.77
CA ASN A 46 -26.51 -2.42 -10.33
C ASN A 46 -25.56 -3.42 -9.64
N ARG A 47 -24.69 -4.09 -10.39
CA ARG A 47 -23.84 -5.18 -9.87
C ARG A 47 -22.38 -5.01 -10.26
N THR A 48 -21.53 -5.25 -9.28
CA THR A 48 -20.08 -5.30 -9.47
C THR A 48 -19.54 -6.64 -9.01
N MET A 49 -18.47 -7.09 -9.66
CA MET A 49 -17.72 -8.28 -9.28
C MET A 49 -16.35 -7.87 -8.77
N GLN A 50 -15.96 -8.45 -7.64
CA GLN A 50 -14.65 -8.29 -7.05
C GLN A 50 -14.06 -9.66 -6.74
N ARG A 51 -12.83 -9.89 -7.18
CA ARG A 51 -12.10 -11.12 -6.88
C ARG A 51 -11.33 -10.95 -5.58
N PHE A 52 -11.53 -11.87 -4.66
CA PHE A 52 -10.76 -12.00 -3.42
C PHE A 52 -9.82 -13.19 -3.56
N THR A 53 -8.52 -12.96 -3.37
CA THR A 53 -7.52 -14.03 -3.28
C THR A 53 -6.93 -14.06 -1.88
N PRO A 54 -6.78 -15.24 -1.25
CA PRO A 54 -6.12 -15.36 0.04
C PRO A 54 -4.76 -14.66 0.03
N ARG A 55 -4.46 -13.91 1.09
CA ARG A 55 -3.19 -13.20 1.24
C ARG A 55 -2.10 -14.20 1.63
N LYS A 56 -0.89 -14.02 1.10
CA LYS A 56 0.28 -14.82 1.50
C LYS A 56 0.81 -14.29 2.84
N THR A 57 1.42 -15.16 3.65
CA THR A 57 2.05 -14.79 4.93
C THR A 57 3.03 -13.61 4.82
N LYS A 58 3.77 -13.52 3.69
CA LYS A 58 4.75 -12.46 3.44
C LYS A 58 4.16 -11.16 2.85
N SER A 59 2.84 -11.08 2.65
CA SER A 59 2.23 -9.89 2.04
C SER A 59 2.16 -8.71 3.00
N HIS A 60 2.41 -7.50 2.50
CA HIS A 60 2.33 -6.28 3.29
C HIS A 60 0.89 -5.93 3.72
N TRP A 61 0.72 -5.51 4.97
CA TRP A 61 -0.51 -5.00 5.55
C TRP A 61 -0.42 -3.49 5.73
N SER A 62 -1.34 -2.75 5.12
CA SER A 62 -1.51 -1.31 5.34
C SER A 62 -2.14 -1.05 6.71
N LYS A 63 -1.75 0.01 7.44
CA LYS A 63 -2.40 0.52 8.66
C LYS A 63 -3.90 0.66 8.49
N VAL A 64 -4.37 1.11 7.32
CA VAL A 64 -5.81 1.22 7.02
C VAL A 64 -6.51 -0.15 7.07
N ASN A 65 -5.90 -1.20 6.53
CA ASN A 65 -6.48 -2.55 6.58
C ASN A 65 -6.43 -3.14 7.98
N VAL A 66 -5.39 -2.83 8.76
CA VAL A 66 -5.33 -3.22 10.18
C VAL A 66 -6.45 -2.56 10.98
N ALA A 67 -6.67 -1.25 10.79
CA ALA A 67 -7.78 -0.53 11.43
C ALA A 67 -9.16 -1.10 11.01
N LYS A 68 -9.33 -1.45 9.73
CA LYS A 68 -10.56 -2.09 9.24
C LYS A 68 -10.83 -3.43 9.91
N VAL A 69 -9.80 -4.21 10.23
CA VAL A 69 -9.99 -5.49 10.95
C VAL A 69 -10.65 -5.24 12.30
N ALA A 70 -10.16 -4.28 13.09
CA ALA A 70 -10.75 -3.93 14.38
C ALA A 70 -12.24 -3.52 14.24
N VAL A 71 -12.57 -2.70 13.25
CA VAL A 71 -13.96 -2.30 12.95
C VAL A 71 -14.83 -3.50 12.58
N LEU A 72 -14.30 -4.43 11.79
CA LEU A 72 -15.04 -5.63 11.35
C LEU A 72 -15.22 -6.64 12.48
N GLU A 73 -14.25 -6.75 13.39
CA GLU A 73 -14.35 -7.58 14.59
C GLU A 73 -15.42 -7.02 15.53
N ALA A 74 -15.39 -5.73 15.82
CA ALA A 74 -16.40 -5.06 16.62
C ALA A 74 -17.81 -5.19 16.02
N ALA A 75 -17.92 -5.16 14.69
CA ALA A 75 -19.20 -5.34 13.99
C ALA A 75 -19.64 -6.80 13.84
N GLY A 76 -18.86 -7.79 14.31
CA GLY A 76 -19.16 -9.22 14.12
C GLY A 76 -19.12 -9.69 12.65
N ARG A 77 -18.47 -8.92 11.77
CA ARG A 77 -18.41 -9.17 10.33
C ARG A 77 -17.14 -9.87 9.89
N MET A 78 -16.16 -9.98 10.79
CA MET A 78 -14.93 -10.72 10.55
C MET A 78 -15.21 -12.23 10.54
N GLN A 79 -14.63 -12.95 9.58
CA GLN A 79 -14.78 -14.40 9.39
C GLN A 79 -13.47 -15.13 9.68
N ASP A 80 -13.53 -16.43 9.98
CA ASP A 80 -12.35 -17.23 10.39
C ASP A 80 -11.19 -17.18 9.39
N PRO A 81 -11.40 -17.27 8.06
CA PRO A 81 -10.31 -17.14 7.10
C PRO A 81 -9.63 -15.76 7.15
N GLY A 82 -10.40 -14.71 7.47
CA GLY A 82 -9.88 -13.36 7.68
C GLY A 82 -9.05 -13.26 8.95
N ARG A 83 -9.52 -13.85 10.05
CA ARG A 83 -8.80 -13.90 11.34
C ARG A 83 -7.48 -14.65 11.20
N ALA A 84 -7.51 -15.81 10.56
CA ALA A 84 -6.31 -16.60 10.30
C ALA A 84 -5.28 -15.81 9.48
N ALA A 85 -5.71 -15.12 8.41
CA ALA A 85 -4.81 -14.28 7.61
C ALA A 85 -4.24 -13.09 8.41
N PHE A 86 -5.04 -12.49 9.29
CA PHE A 86 -4.60 -11.37 10.13
C PHE A 86 -3.63 -11.81 11.23
N ALA A 87 -3.83 -12.99 11.81
CA ALA A 87 -2.94 -13.57 12.83
C ALA A 87 -1.55 -13.90 12.27
N LEU A 88 -1.44 -14.20 10.97
CA LEU A 88 -0.18 -14.49 10.29
C LEU A 88 0.66 -13.24 9.94
N ARG A 89 0.17 -12.02 10.24
CA ARG A 89 0.93 -10.79 9.99
C ARG A 89 2.10 -10.67 10.98
N THR A 90 3.13 -9.93 10.58
CA THR A 90 4.24 -9.56 11.46
C THR A 90 4.38 -8.05 11.50
N GLU A 91 5.04 -7.51 12.52
CA GLU A 91 5.35 -6.07 12.55
C GLU A 91 6.16 -5.65 11.32
N ALA A 92 7.10 -6.49 10.90
CA ALA A 92 7.94 -6.27 9.73
C ALA A 92 7.16 -6.15 8.40
N ASN A 93 5.95 -6.73 8.30
CA ASN A 93 5.12 -6.62 7.11
C ASN A 93 3.91 -5.68 7.28
N THR A 94 3.79 -5.00 8.42
CA THR A 94 2.69 -4.09 8.74
C THR A 94 3.12 -2.63 8.68
N GLY A 95 2.32 -1.75 8.08
CA GLY A 95 2.56 -0.30 8.02
C GLY A 95 3.74 0.14 7.16
N GLN A 96 4.29 -0.77 6.34
CA GLN A 96 5.47 -0.52 5.49
C GLN A 96 5.14 0.12 4.14
N MET A 97 3.85 0.40 3.86
CA MET A 97 3.47 1.00 2.58
C MET A 97 4.02 2.43 2.48
N SER A 98 4.57 2.78 1.32
CA SER A 98 5.27 4.06 1.13
C SER A 98 4.39 5.29 1.40
N PHE A 99 3.06 5.15 1.32
CA PHE A 99 2.11 6.22 1.63
C PHE A 99 1.70 6.28 3.13
N GLU A 100 2.09 5.29 3.92
CA GLU A 100 1.82 5.21 5.38
C GLU A 100 3.08 5.42 6.23
N ARG A 101 4.25 5.45 5.57
CA ARG A 101 5.47 5.98 6.17
C ARG A 101 5.25 7.47 6.36
N GLU A 102 5.40 7.89 7.61
CA GLU A 102 5.47 9.30 7.93
C GLU A 102 6.68 9.86 7.18
N THR A 103 6.44 10.89 6.36
CA THR A 103 7.51 11.61 5.68
C THR A 103 8.48 12.11 6.73
N VAL A 104 9.75 11.77 6.59
CA VAL A 104 10.80 12.21 7.49
C VAL A 104 11.26 13.57 6.98
N PRO A 105 10.93 14.66 7.68
CA PRO A 105 11.41 15.98 7.26
C PRO A 105 12.94 16.00 7.31
N LEU A 106 13.54 16.95 6.59
CA LEU A 106 14.98 17.21 6.74
C LEU A 106 15.33 17.41 8.21
N SER A 107 16.42 16.80 8.66
CA SER A 107 16.95 17.09 10.00
C SER A 107 17.33 18.57 10.09
N THR A 108 17.33 19.12 11.29
CA THR A 108 17.67 20.53 11.54
C THR A 108 18.99 20.94 10.85
N GLU A 109 20.00 20.07 10.89
CA GLU A 109 21.28 20.34 10.22
C GLU A 109 21.16 20.40 8.69
N PHE A 110 20.45 19.48 8.06
CA PHE A 110 20.28 19.49 6.60
C PHE A 110 19.35 20.61 6.14
N ALA A 111 18.35 20.98 6.95
CA ALA A 111 17.51 22.13 6.71
C ALA A 111 18.32 23.44 6.77
N ALA A 112 19.22 23.58 7.75
CA ALA A 112 20.13 24.71 7.84
C ALA A 112 21.06 24.80 6.62
N ARG A 113 21.66 23.68 6.20
CA ARG A 113 22.50 23.63 4.98
C ARG A 113 21.73 23.98 3.70
N LEU A 114 20.45 23.61 3.60
CA LEU A 114 19.61 24.05 2.48
C LEU A 114 19.36 25.57 2.54
N ALA A 115 19.12 26.10 3.75
CA ALA A 115 18.87 27.53 3.96
C ALA A 115 20.09 28.42 3.67
N GLU A 116 21.32 27.90 3.80
CA GLU A 116 22.55 28.58 3.37
C GLU A 116 22.55 28.89 1.86
N ALA A 117 21.89 28.07 1.06
CA ALA A 117 21.67 28.29 -0.37
C ALA A 117 20.31 28.97 -0.60
N SER A 118 20.22 30.27 -0.35
CA SER A 118 18.94 31.02 -0.33
C SER A 118 18.08 30.82 -1.58
N ALA A 119 18.66 30.94 -2.77
CA ALA A 119 17.93 30.73 -4.04
C ALA A 119 17.36 29.30 -4.16
N SER A 120 18.12 28.30 -3.75
CA SER A 120 17.72 26.89 -3.75
C SER A 120 16.63 26.62 -2.73
N ALA A 121 16.73 27.22 -1.54
CA ALA A 121 15.73 27.13 -0.49
C ALA A 121 14.39 27.76 -0.92
N GLU A 122 14.43 28.94 -1.53
CA GLU A 122 13.26 29.63 -2.08
C GLU A 122 12.59 28.81 -3.18
N TRP A 123 13.35 28.39 -4.19
CA TRP A 123 12.83 27.56 -5.27
C TRP A 123 12.21 26.26 -4.74
N HIS A 124 12.88 25.63 -3.76
CA HIS A 124 12.37 24.41 -3.13
C HIS A 124 11.05 24.67 -2.40
N ALA A 125 10.94 25.77 -1.64
CA ALA A 125 9.76 26.16 -0.89
C ALA A 125 8.54 26.42 -1.78
N GLU A 126 8.76 26.96 -2.99
CA GLU A 126 7.72 27.19 -4.01
C GLU A 126 7.16 25.90 -4.61
N GLN A 127 7.86 24.77 -4.49
CA GLN A 127 7.41 23.53 -5.08
C GLN A 127 6.16 22.96 -4.39
N PRO A 128 5.32 22.19 -5.13
CA PRO A 128 4.16 21.53 -4.56
C PRO A 128 4.53 20.70 -3.31
N PRO A 129 3.70 20.71 -2.25
CA PRO A 129 3.99 19.99 -1.00
C PRO A 129 4.33 18.51 -1.20
N GLY A 130 3.73 17.86 -2.20
CA GLY A 130 4.02 16.46 -2.54
C GLY A 130 5.42 16.24 -3.09
N TYR A 131 5.96 17.19 -3.88
CA TYR A 131 7.34 17.11 -4.36
C TYR A 131 8.33 17.38 -3.22
N ARG A 132 8.08 18.43 -2.41
CA ARG A 132 8.96 18.77 -1.27
C ARG A 132 9.15 17.55 -0.36
N ARG A 133 8.05 16.97 0.10
CA ARG A 133 8.05 15.74 0.92
C ARG A 133 8.82 14.59 0.28
N ALA A 134 8.59 14.32 -1.01
CA ALA A 134 9.27 13.24 -1.71
C ALA A 134 10.78 13.47 -1.85
N ALA A 135 11.20 14.73 -2.04
CA ALA A 135 12.60 15.11 -2.13
C ALA A 135 13.30 15.02 -0.76
N GLU A 136 12.66 15.51 0.31
CA GLU A 136 13.15 15.39 1.69
C GLU A 136 13.29 13.93 2.13
N ASP A 137 12.26 13.11 1.88
CA ASP A 137 12.30 11.66 2.12
C ASP A 137 13.41 10.99 1.33
N TRP A 138 13.61 11.39 0.07
CA TRP A 138 14.69 10.85 -0.74
C TRP A 138 16.06 11.16 -0.12
N VAL A 139 16.28 12.38 0.40
CA VAL A 139 17.50 12.71 1.14
C VAL A 139 17.61 11.85 2.41
N MET A 140 16.59 11.86 3.27
CA MET A 140 16.62 11.28 4.62
C MET A 140 16.57 9.75 4.65
N SER A 141 16.02 9.11 3.61
CA SER A 141 15.94 7.65 3.48
C SER A 141 17.31 6.96 3.35
N ALA A 142 18.38 7.70 3.03
CA ALA A 142 19.72 7.15 3.04
C ALA A 142 20.15 6.77 4.47
N LYS A 143 20.70 5.57 4.64
CA LYS A 143 21.15 5.07 5.95
C LYS A 143 22.41 5.77 6.46
N GLN A 144 23.33 6.10 5.55
CA GLN A 144 24.60 6.73 5.87
C GLN A 144 24.51 8.24 5.73
N GLU A 145 25.05 8.98 6.71
CA GLU A 145 25.04 10.44 6.72
C GLU A 145 25.77 11.05 5.51
N ALA A 146 26.93 10.48 5.13
CA ALA A 146 27.66 10.91 3.93
C ALA A 146 26.80 10.83 2.66
N THR A 147 25.90 9.83 2.57
CA THR A 147 24.98 9.69 1.44
C THR A 147 23.85 10.71 1.52
N ARG A 148 23.34 11.04 2.72
CA ARG A 148 22.36 12.12 2.91
C ARG A 148 22.94 13.46 2.44
N GLY A 149 24.18 13.77 2.83
CA GLY A 149 24.89 14.97 2.38
C GLY A 149 25.04 15.05 0.86
N ARG A 150 25.43 13.95 0.20
CA ARG A 150 25.49 13.90 -1.27
C ARG A 150 24.14 14.14 -1.92
N ARG A 151 23.06 13.53 -1.40
CA ARG A 151 21.69 13.74 -1.92
C ARG A 151 21.20 15.16 -1.70
N LEU A 152 21.54 15.78 -0.56
CA LEU A 152 21.24 17.19 -0.31
C LEU A 152 21.97 18.08 -1.33
N GLY A 153 23.25 17.82 -1.62
CA GLY A 153 23.99 18.53 -2.65
C GLY A 153 23.30 18.45 -4.01
N VAL A 154 22.83 17.27 -4.42
CA VAL A 154 22.05 17.11 -5.67
C VAL A 154 20.73 17.87 -5.63
N LEU A 155 20.09 17.98 -4.48
CA LEU A 155 18.86 18.76 -4.29
C LEU A 155 19.13 20.25 -4.48
N ILE A 156 20.20 20.77 -3.87
CA ILE A 156 20.62 22.16 -4.01
C ILE A 156 20.99 22.45 -5.47
N GLU A 157 21.88 21.66 -6.07
CA GLU A 157 22.31 21.84 -7.47
C GLU A 157 21.12 21.78 -8.45
N SER A 158 20.18 20.85 -8.25
CA SER A 158 18.99 20.78 -9.10
C SER A 158 18.11 22.02 -8.92
N ALA A 159 17.95 22.51 -7.69
CA ALA A 159 17.17 23.70 -7.40
C ALA A 159 17.79 24.97 -8.01
N GLU A 160 19.12 25.11 -7.98
CA GLU A 160 19.85 26.20 -8.65
C GLU A 160 19.59 26.22 -10.17
N GLN A 161 19.42 25.04 -10.76
CA GLN A 161 19.07 24.88 -12.17
C GLN A 161 17.57 25.02 -12.45
N GLY A 162 16.74 25.27 -11.43
CA GLY A 162 15.29 25.31 -11.53
C GLY A 162 14.65 23.94 -11.84
N LEU A 163 15.38 22.85 -11.58
CA LEU A 163 14.98 21.49 -11.89
C LEU A 163 14.63 20.69 -10.64
N ARG A 164 13.73 19.72 -10.80
CA ARG A 164 13.49 18.71 -9.77
C ARG A 164 14.69 17.79 -9.59
N VAL A 165 14.84 17.13 -8.45
CA VAL A 165 15.91 16.13 -8.25
C VAL A 165 15.78 15.00 -9.29
N PRO A 166 16.90 14.45 -9.81
CA PRO A 166 16.89 13.44 -10.88
C PRO A 166 15.90 12.28 -10.70
N PRO A 167 15.77 11.62 -9.52
CA PRO A 167 14.83 10.50 -9.37
C PRO A 167 13.35 10.90 -9.38
N LEU A 168 13.05 12.21 -9.32
CA LEU A 168 11.69 12.75 -9.32
C LEU A 168 11.38 13.57 -10.59
N ARG A 169 12.28 13.57 -11.57
CA ARG A 169 12.00 14.06 -12.93
C ARG A 169 11.13 13.00 -13.63
N ARG A 170 10.03 13.43 -14.24
CA ARG A 170 9.17 12.57 -15.05
C ARG A 170 9.53 12.73 -16.52
#